data_AF-A0A850BN67-F1
#
_entry.id   AF-A0A850BN67-F1
#
_cell.length_a   1.000
_cell.length_b   1.000
_cell.length_c   1.000
_cell.angle_alpha   90.00
_cell.angle_beta   90.00
_cell.angle_gamma   90.00
#
_symmetry.space_group_name_H-M   'P 1'
#
loop_
_entity.id
_entity.type
_entity.pdbx_description
1 polymer ?
#
loop_
_entity_poly.entity_id
_entity_poly.type
_entity_poly.pdbx_seq_one_letter_code
_entity_poly.pdbx_strand_id
1 'polypeptide(L)'
;MTRVSQSPANPLASPVWWLAVVTLLINDHVLKTAGVLPGILTGKLSDFAGLVVAPVLLVALLRVKSLRARIACFTVVGVGFSVVKLSGAAAIAAAGALTAIGIPSRIIADPTDLIALAVLPAAFLLTTPRPSTAIEMGPARTFFGRAGLVVGMIACMATSQTNQPMSSFWTTPAYLLNSTGAALDVRIRYYDGELDCEAIGDNAAHALAPSAFGEGVRFHLEAGQTVPLSQPDVLEATGEENEEVIPSPQCEIALIQSDAMPSTIVWWSNLSDVSVPTAVVPSELENRPDLLVGLVSLHLENGNLKATPRGLVKGDIAKATPGESTCPVQGKSFQWSHVTFADGDLTVVSVDNLPDGCTEVGLVYGDGMDPNADEHRISLCIPAGVFTFQPGETLSVSSTPGESRTLAFWSATKSVSLYSMSSGPEGELWPNATFNTVDCNGDRMECGGFSVPVTLLPTSGSVAIKPGQESTVDGPDGKKMRVLLGRAEQVLAARDACEPGRQSLGMRADYIVVIE
;
A
#
# COMPACT_ATOMS: atom_id res chain seq x y z
N MET A 1 30.39 -72.11 -28.78
CA MET A 1 30.30 -70.73 -28.24
C MET A 1 29.07 -70.06 -28.82
N THR A 2 27.97 -70.07 -28.08
CA THR A 2 26.71 -69.39 -28.44
C THR A 2 26.90 -67.89 -28.33
N ARG A 3 26.85 -67.18 -29.47
CA ARG A 3 26.92 -65.72 -29.53
C ARG A 3 25.59 -65.17 -28.99
N VAL A 4 25.55 -64.80 -27.70
CA VAL A 4 24.40 -64.09 -27.12
C VAL A 4 24.26 -62.78 -27.87
N SER A 5 23.24 -62.66 -28.72
CA SER A 5 22.95 -61.38 -29.39
C SER A 5 22.36 -60.43 -28.35
N GLN A 6 23.08 -59.33 -28.10
CA GLN A 6 22.55 -58.25 -27.29
C GLN A 6 21.57 -57.46 -28.16
N SER A 7 20.27 -57.76 -28.08
CA SER A 7 19.26 -56.84 -28.60
C SER A 7 19.31 -55.56 -27.76
N PRO A 8 19.37 -54.37 -28.38
CA PRO A 8 19.34 -53.12 -27.63
C PRO A 8 18.01 -53.05 -26.88
N ALA A 9 18.08 -53.10 -25.54
CA ALA A 9 16.93 -52.79 -24.71
C ALA A 9 16.45 -51.39 -25.10
N ASN A 10 15.17 -51.25 -25.45
CA ASN A 10 14.61 -49.95 -25.77
C ASN A 10 14.27 -49.22 -24.45
N PRO A 11 15.07 -48.22 -24.01
CA PRO A 11 14.86 -47.57 -22.72
C PRO A 11 13.52 -46.81 -22.68
N LEU A 12 13.02 -46.37 -23.83
CA LEU A 12 11.75 -45.65 -23.98
C LEU A 12 10.52 -46.58 -23.86
N ALA A 13 10.73 -47.91 -23.83
CA ALA A 13 9.69 -48.88 -23.55
C ALA A 13 9.72 -49.37 -22.08
N SER A 14 10.56 -48.78 -21.23
CA SER A 14 10.66 -49.11 -19.81
C SER A 14 9.43 -48.59 -19.03
N PRO A 15 8.85 -49.38 -18.11
CA PRO A 15 7.80 -48.89 -17.20
C PRO A 15 8.23 -47.67 -16.39
N VAL A 16 9.50 -47.61 -15.96
CA VAL A 16 10.04 -46.48 -15.19
C VAL A 16 10.07 -45.19 -16.03
N TRP A 17 10.37 -45.30 -17.32
CA TRP A 17 10.42 -44.16 -18.22
C TRP A 17 9.01 -43.61 -18.47
N TRP A 18 8.03 -44.49 -18.71
CA TRP A 18 6.62 -44.09 -18.87
C TRP A 18 6.03 -43.53 -17.59
N LEU A 19 6.38 -44.09 -16.42
CA LEU A 19 5.98 -43.53 -15.14
C LEU A 19 6.48 -42.09 -15.00
N ALA A 20 7.75 -41.83 -15.30
CA ALA A 20 8.31 -40.47 -15.25
C ALA A 20 7.63 -39.50 -16.24
N VAL A 21 7.35 -39.94 -17.46
CA VAL A 21 6.62 -39.14 -18.45
C VAL A 21 5.19 -38.83 -18.02
N VAL A 22 4.47 -39.83 -17.51
CA VAL A 22 3.11 -39.64 -16.99
C VAL A 22 3.13 -38.71 -15.79
N THR A 23 4.10 -38.87 -14.89
CA THR A 23 4.31 -37.95 -13.76
C THR A 23 4.53 -36.53 -14.25
N LEU A 24 5.40 -36.28 -15.24
CA LEU A 24 5.60 -34.94 -15.81
C LEU A 24 4.29 -34.36 -16.35
N LEU A 25 3.61 -35.08 -17.24
CA LEU A 25 2.41 -34.58 -17.91
C LEU A 25 1.26 -34.31 -16.94
N ILE A 26 0.98 -35.25 -16.02
CA ILE A 26 -0.09 -35.08 -15.03
C ILE A 26 0.29 -33.98 -14.03
N ASN A 27 1.54 -33.95 -13.57
CA ASN A 27 1.96 -32.94 -12.61
C ASN A 27 1.90 -31.53 -13.22
N ASP A 28 2.41 -31.36 -14.43
CA ASP A 28 2.59 -30.04 -15.03
C ASP A 28 1.32 -29.49 -15.70
N HIS A 29 0.37 -30.34 -16.10
CA HIS A 29 -0.89 -29.90 -16.71
C HIS A 29 -2.12 -30.05 -15.82
N VAL A 30 -2.08 -30.92 -14.82
CA VAL A 30 -3.24 -31.18 -13.94
C VAL A 30 -2.95 -30.73 -12.52
N LEU A 31 -1.90 -31.25 -11.87
CA LEU A 31 -1.69 -31.00 -10.43
C LEU A 31 -1.27 -29.56 -10.14
N LYS A 32 -0.37 -28.99 -10.95
CA LYS A 32 0.03 -27.57 -10.84
C LYS A 32 -1.16 -26.64 -11.12
N THR A 33 -2.00 -26.99 -12.10
CA THR A 33 -3.17 -26.20 -12.51
C THR A 33 -4.30 -26.25 -11.49
N ALA A 34 -4.50 -27.39 -10.81
CA ALA A 34 -5.62 -27.62 -9.91
C ALA A 34 -5.41 -27.07 -8.49
N GLY A 35 -4.18 -26.66 -8.12
CA GLY A 35 -3.88 -26.10 -6.79
C GLY A 35 -4.03 -27.08 -5.61
N VAL A 36 -4.20 -28.38 -5.88
CA VAL A 36 -4.50 -29.40 -4.85
C VAL A 36 -3.29 -29.76 -3.98
N LEU A 37 -2.06 -29.52 -4.47
CA LEU A 37 -0.81 -29.80 -3.76
C LEU A 37 0.05 -28.53 -3.64
N PRO A 38 0.86 -28.37 -2.57
CA PRO A 38 1.78 -27.25 -2.42
C PRO A 38 2.74 -27.17 -3.62
N GLY A 39 2.96 -25.96 -4.15
CA GLY A 39 3.83 -25.72 -5.31
C GLY A 39 5.27 -26.24 -5.14
N ILE A 40 5.77 -26.25 -3.90
CA ILE A 40 7.09 -26.79 -3.55
C ILE A 40 7.16 -28.30 -3.84
N LEU A 41 6.07 -29.05 -3.59
CA LEU A 41 6.04 -30.49 -3.78
C LEU A 41 5.92 -30.86 -5.27
N THR A 42 5.08 -30.13 -6.01
CA THR A 42 4.88 -30.36 -7.45
C THR A 42 6.08 -29.89 -8.29
N GLY A 43 6.81 -28.86 -7.84
CA GLY A 43 8.09 -28.44 -8.45
C GLY A 43 9.14 -29.56 -8.39
N LYS A 44 9.40 -30.09 -7.20
CA LYS A 44 10.40 -31.17 -7.02
C LYS A 44 10.03 -32.45 -7.77
N LEU A 45 8.75 -32.81 -7.77
CA LEU A 45 8.28 -34.00 -8.49
C LEU A 45 8.57 -33.91 -10.00
N SER A 46 8.40 -32.72 -10.60
CA SER A 46 8.76 -32.47 -12.00
C SER A 46 10.28 -32.56 -12.20
N ASP A 47 11.10 -32.01 -11.29
CA ASP A 47 12.57 -32.10 -11.39
C ASP A 47 13.07 -33.56 -11.35
N PHE A 48 12.55 -34.39 -10.44
CA PHE A 48 12.88 -35.82 -10.37
C PHE A 48 12.49 -36.55 -11.66
N ALA A 49 11.29 -36.30 -12.17
CA ALA A 49 10.80 -36.94 -13.39
C ALA A 49 11.55 -36.46 -14.63
N GLY A 50 11.84 -35.16 -14.73
CA GLY A 50 12.63 -34.53 -15.79
C GLY A 50 14.03 -35.09 -15.89
N LEU A 51 14.73 -35.29 -14.76
CA LEU A 51 16.07 -35.89 -14.73
C LEU A 51 16.08 -37.39 -15.05
N VAL A 52 14.93 -38.07 -15.07
CA VAL A 52 14.79 -39.42 -15.65
C VAL A 52 14.56 -39.35 -17.17
N VAL A 53 13.69 -38.44 -17.62
CA VAL A 53 13.24 -38.39 -19.03
C VAL A 53 14.29 -37.75 -19.94
N ALA A 54 14.80 -36.56 -19.59
CA ALA A 54 15.66 -35.75 -20.45
C ALA A 54 16.97 -36.46 -20.89
N PRO A 55 17.80 -37.04 -20.00
CA PRO A 55 19.04 -37.66 -20.42
C PRO A 55 18.82 -38.98 -21.17
N VAL A 56 17.76 -39.73 -20.85
CA VAL A 56 17.37 -40.96 -21.57
C VAL A 56 16.86 -40.63 -22.97
N LEU A 57 16.07 -39.57 -23.11
CA LEU A 57 15.58 -39.06 -24.38
C LEU A 57 16.75 -38.56 -25.25
N LEU A 58 17.70 -37.82 -24.68
CA LEU A 58 18.89 -37.34 -25.37
C LEU A 58 19.74 -38.49 -25.92
N VAL A 59 19.96 -39.54 -25.12
CA VAL A 59 20.65 -40.77 -25.56
C VAL A 59 19.92 -41.45 -26.73
N ALA A 60 18.58 -41.50 -26.69
CA ALA A 60 17.77 -42.10 -27.74
C ALA A 60 17.77 -41.27 -29.04
N LEU A 61 17.62 -39.94 -28.94
CA LEU A 61 17.65 -39.01 -30.08
C LEU A 61 19.00 -39.05 -30.80
N LEU A 62 20.09 -39.04 -30.04
CA LEU A 62 21.46 -39.12 -30.59
C LEU A 62 21.89 -40.54 -30.95
N ARG A 63 21.03 -41.56 -30.72
CA ARG A 63 21.28 -42.98 -30.98
C ARG A 63 22.62 -43.48 -30.41
N VAL A 64 22.95 -43.03 -29.21
CA VAL A 64 24.26 -43.25 -28.59
C VAL A 64 24.42 -44.71 -28.15
N LYS A 65 25.52 -45.35 -28.57
CA LYS A 65 25.83 -46.74 -28.22
C LYS A 65 27.02 -46.90 -27.26
N SER A 66 27.98 -45.97 -27.29
CA SER A 66 29.17 -46.05 -26.44
C SER A 66 28.86 -45.66 -24.99
N LEU A 67 29.60 -46.23 -24.03
CA LEU A 67 29.45 -45.88 -22.62
C LEU A 67 29.84 -44.42 -22.36
N ARG A 68 30.96 -43.96 -22.95
CA ARG A 68 31.47 -42.59 -22.78
C ARG A 68 30.49 -41.53 -23.25
N ALA A 69 29.86 -41.73 -24.41
CA ALA A 69 28.89 -40.77 -24.93
C ALA A 69 27.56 -40.79 -24.15
N ARG A 70 27.16 -41.93 -23.56
CA ARG A 70 26.02 -41.98 -22.62
C ARG A 70 26.32 -41.20 -21.36
N ILE A 71 27.51 -41.36 -20.77
CA ILE A 71 27.96 -40.56 -19.63
C ILE A 71 27.91 -39.08 -19.99
N ALA A 72 28.44 -38.69 -21.15
CA ALA A 72 28.40 -37.30 -21.61
C ALA A 72 26.97 -36.73 -21.70
N CYS A 73 25.99 -37.49 -22.23
CA CYS A 73 24.59 -37.04 -22.27
C CYS A 73 24.03 -36.76 -20.86
N PHE A 74 24.30 -37.65 -19.91
CA PHE A 74 23.86 -37.47 -18.52
C PHE A 74 24.58 -36.32 -17.83
N THR A 75 25.89 -36.16 -18.07
CA THR A 75 26.67 -35.04 -17.55
C THR A 75 26.17 -33.71 -18.08
N VAL A 76 25.89 -33.59 -19.39
CA VAL A 76 25.37 -32.35 -19.99
C VAL A 76 24.04 -31.96 -19.36
N VAL A 77 23.10 -32.90 -19.21
CA VAL A 77 21.80 -32.62 -18.58
C VAL A 77 21.96 -32.27 -17.10
N GLY A 78 22.75 -33.04 -16.34
CA GLY A 78 22.95 -32.80 -14.91
C GLY A 78 23.67 -31.48 -14.62
N VAL A 79 24.70 -31.13 -15.39
CA VAL A 79 25.39 -29.84 -15.27
C VAL A 79 24.48 -28.70 -15.70
N GLY A 80 23.77 -28.84 -16.83
CA GLY A 80 22.81 -27.83 -17.28
C GLY A 80 21.74 -27.54 -16.23
N PHE A 81 21.15 -28.60 -15.66
CA PHE A 81 20.20 -28.51 -14.55
C PHE A 81 20.82 -27.80 -13.33
N SER A 82 22.03 -28.20 -12.92
CA SER A 82 22.70 -27.60 -11.76
C SER A 82 22.97 -26.11 -11.95
N VAL A 83 23.41 -25.71 -13.16
CA VAL A 83 23.72 -24.32 -13.49
C VAL A 83 22.46 -23.45 -13.42
N VAL A 84 21.33 -23.90 -13.99
CA VAL A 84 20.08 -23.12 -13.94
C VAL A 84 19.44 -23.11 -12.55
N LYS A 85 19.66 -24.13 -11.71
CA LYS A 85 19.14 -24.15 -10.33
C LYS A 85 20.01 -23.36 -9.33
N LEU A 86 21.30 -23.18 -9.61
CA LEU A 86 22.23 -22.43 -8.76
C LEU A 86 22.37 -20.95 -9.12
N SER A 87 22.00 -20.54 -10.34
CA SER A 87 22.20 -19.17 -10.83
C SER A 87 20.92 -18.61 -11.43
N GLY A 88 20.39 -17.56 -10.81
CA GLY A 88 19.25 -16.81 -11.36
C GLY A 88 19.54 -16.24 -12.75
N ALA A 89 20.75 -15.72 -12.98
CA ALA A 89 21.15 -15.24 -14.31
C ALA A 89 21.14 -16.33 -15.38
N ALA A 90 21.59 -17.55 -15.03
CA ALA A 90 21.53 -18.68 -15.95
C ALA A 90 20.10 -19.19 -16.17
N ALA A 91 19.25 -19.18 -15.14
CA ALA A 91 17.83 -19.51 -15.25
C ALA A 91 17.11 -18.53 -16.20
N ILE A 92 17.36 -17.23 -16.05
CA ILE A 92 16.81 -16.17 -16.92
C ILE A 92 17.31 -16.36 -18.36
N ALA A 93 18.61 -16.56 -18.57
CA ALA A 93 19.17 -16.75 -19.90
C ALA A 93 18.60 -18.01 -20.60
N ALA A 94 18.45 -19.12 -19.86
CA ALA A 94 17.86 -20.34 -20.38
C ALA A 94 16.37 -20.19 -20.71
N ALA A 95 15.62 -19.51 -19.84
CA ALA A 95 14.21 -19.20 -20.09
C ALA A 95 14.04 -18.29 -21.32
N GLY A 96 14.88 -17.26 -21.44
CA GLY A 96 14.91 -16.35 -22.59
C GLY A 96 15.23 -17.08 -23.90
N ALA A 97 16.16 -18.03 -23.89
CA ALA A 97 16.48 -18.84 -25.08
C ALA A 97 15.30 -19.71 -25.54
N LEU A 98 14.53 -20.28 -24.60
CA LEU A 98 13.32 -21.05 -24.91
C LEU A 98 12.19 -20.14 -25.42
N THR A 99 12.02 -18.97 -24.81
CA THR A 99 11.03 -17.98 -25.25
C THR A 99 11.36 -17.45 -26.66
N ALA A 100 12.65 -17.26 -26.99
CA ALA A 100 13.09 -16.83 -28.32
C ALA A 100 12.74 -17.82 -29.45
N ILE A 101 12.55 -19.10 -29.12
CA ILE A 101 12.08 -20.14 -30.06
C ILE A 101 10.58 -20.41 -29.96
N GLY A 102 9.82 -19.50 -29.32
CA GLY A 102 8.36 -19.56 -29.23
C GLY A 102 7.82 -20.43 -28.10
N ILE A 103 8.65 -20.81 -27.12
CA ILE A 103 8.25 -21.62 -25.97
C ILE A 103 8.27 -20.73 -24.72
N PRO A 104 7.13 -20.15 -24.30
CA PRO A 104 7.07 -19.33 -23.10
C PRO A 104 7.44 -20.18 -21.88
N SER A 105 8.54 -19.84 -21.21
CA SER A 105 9.07 -20.64 -20.10
C SER A 105 9.49 -19.76 -18.92
N ARG A 106 9.37 -20.31 -17.72
CA ARG A 106 9.82 -19.70 -16.47
C ARG A 106 10.64 -20.75 -15.72
N ILE A 107 11.87 -20.40 -15.34
CA ILE A 107 12.78 -21.27 -14.60
C ILE A 107 13.13 -20.60 -13.28
N ILE A 108 12.82 -21.26 -12.17
CA ILE A 108 13.14 -20.79 -10.81
C ILE A 108 14.46 -21.41 -10.38
N ALA A 109 15.39 -20.57 -9.91
CA ALA A 109 16.65 -21.00 -9.33
C ALA A 109 16.46 -21.35 -7.85
N ASP A 110 16.35 -22.64 -7.54
CA ASP A 110 16.26 -23.16 -6.17
C ASP A 110 17.38 -24.20 -5.94
N PRO A 111 18.41 -23.88 -5.13
CA PRO A 111 19.49 -24.81 -4.80
C PRO A 111 19.01 -26.12 -4.14
N THR A 112 17.84 -26.12 -3.49
CA THR A 112 17.29 -27.33 -2.86
C THR A 112 16.81 -28.36 -3.88
N ASP A 113 16.66 -27.99 -5.14
CA ASP A 113 16.31 -28.91 -6.24
C ASP A 113 17.48 -29.76 -6.71
N LEU A 114 18.71 -29.44 -6.30
CA LEU A 114 19.88 -30.29 -6.57
C LEU A 114 19.75 -31.70 -5.96
N ILE A 115 18.87 -31.89 -4.97
CA ILE A 115 18.52 -33.21 -4.44
C ILE A 115 18.00 -34.13 -5.56
N ALA A 116 17.34 -33.58 -6.59
CA ALA A 116 16.82 -34.35 -7.71
C ALA A 116 17.92 -35.05 -8.54
N LEU A 117 19.17 -34.55 -8.52
CA LEU A 117 20.32 -35.19 -9.18
C LEU A 117 20.58 -36.62 -8.69
N ALA A 118 20.10 -36.97 -7.49
CA ALA A 118 20.20 -38.32 -6.93
C ALA A 118 19.52 -39.39 -7.81
N VAL A 119 18.61 -39.02 -8.70
CA VAL A 119 17.92 -39.98 -9.61
C VAL A 119 18.76 -40.35 -10.84
N LEU A 120 19.78 -39.57 -11.19
CA LEU A 120 20.57 -39.76 -12.41
C LEU A 120 21.24 -41.14 -12.50
N PRO A 121 21.82 -41.72 -11.43
CA PRO A 121 22.38 -43.08 -11.49
C PRO A 121 21.32 -44.13 -11.83
N ALA A 122 20.11 -44.01 -11.27
CA ALA A 122 19.01 -44.92 -11.54
C ALA A 122 18.51 -44.77 -12.99
N ALA A 123 18.38 -43.53 -13.48
CA ALA A 123 18.04 -43.25 -14.87
C ALA A 123 19.09 -43.77 -15.86
N PHE A 124 20.39 -43.69 -15.50
CA PHE A 124 21.49 -44.20 -16.33
C PHE A 124 21.38 -45.71 -16.56
N LEU A 125 20.99 -46.47 -15.53
CA LEU A 125 20.79 -47.92 -15.61
C LEU A 125 19.72 -48.30 -16.65
N LEU A 126 18.73 -47.44 -16.91
CA LEU A 126 17.72 -47.70 -17.96
C LEU A 126 18.34 -47.77 -19.37
N THR A 127 19.46 -47.07 -19.58
CA THR A 127 20.18 -47.03 -20.87
C THR A 127 21.25 -48.11 -21.00
N THR A 128 21.43 -48.96 -19.99
CA THR A 128 22.41 -50.04 -20.03
C THR A 128 21.89 -51.24 -20.83
N PRO A 129 22.66 -51.78 -21.79
CA PRO A 129 22.26 -52.99 -22.51
C PRO A 129 22.07 -54.14 -21.53
N ARG A 130 20.88 -54.74 -21.50
CA ARG A 130 20.64 -55.98 -20.75
C ARG A 130 20.85 -57.19 -21.66
N PRO A 131 21.48 -58.27 -21.17
CA PRO A 131 21.54 -59.53 -21.91
C PRO A 131 20.09 -60.01 -22.13
N SER A 132 19.66 -60.02 -23.38
CA SER A 132 18.32 -60.46 -23.75
C SER A 132 18.38 -61.92 -24.15
N THR A 133 17.56 -62.77 -23.54
CA THR A 133 17.11 -64.02 -24.17
C THR A 133 16.32 -63.61 -25.41
N ALA A 134 16.66 -64.16 -26.58
CA ALA A 134 16.05 -63.81 -27.85
C ALA A 134 14.53 -64.04 -27.83
N ILE A 135 13.78 -63.00 -27.46
CA ILE A 135 12.34 -62.90 -27.68
C ILE A 135 12.21 -61.81 -28.73
N GLU A 136 11.67 -62.18 -29.89
CA GLU A 136 11.39 -61.24 -30.98
C GLU A 136 10.68 -60.01 -30.43
N MET A 137 11.16 -58.82 -30.81
CA MET A 137 10.52 -57.56 -30.43
C MET A 137 9.14 -57.51 -31.07
N GLY A 138 8.10 -57.86 -30.31
CA GLY A 138 6.72 -57.74 -30.77
C GLY A 138 6.38 -56.29 -31.18
N PRO A 139 5.42 -56.10 -32.12
CA PRO A 139 5.06 -54.79 -32.68
C PRO A 139 4.70 -53.74 -31.61
N ALA A 140 4.13 -54.16 -30.48
CA ALA A 140 3.82 -53.30 -29.35
C ALA A 140 5.06 -52.61 -28.75
N ARG A 141 6.20 -53.30 -28.63
CA ARG A 141 7.42 -52.74 -28.00
C ARG A 141 8.10 -51.70 -28.89
N THR A 142 7.98 -51.87 -30.21
CA THR A 142 8.43 -50.89 -31.21
C THR A 142 7.50 -49.67 -31.23
N PHE A 143 6.19 -49.89 -31.11
CA PHE A 143 5.20 -48.82 -30.98
C PHE A 143 5.44 -47.98 -29.73
N PHE A 144 5.55 -48.59 -28.53
CA PHE A 144 5.84 -47.86 -27.28
C PHE A 144 7.18 -47.13 -27.31
N GLY A 145 8.18 -47.66 -28.03
CA GLY A 145 9.44 -46.97 -28.26
C GLY A 145 9.31 -45.68 -29.06
N ARG A 146 8.55 -45.73 -30.16
CA ARG A 146 8.32 -44.57 -31.04
C ARG A 146 7.39 -43.55 -30.36
N ALA A 147 6.33 -44.04 -29.73
CA ALA A 147 5.43 -43.22 -28.93
C ALA A 147 6.18 -42.54 -27.79
N GLY A 148 7.06 -43.27 -27.09
CA GLY A 148 7.88 -42.71 -26.02
C GLY A 148 8.81 -41.60 -26.52
N LEU A 149 9.39 -41.72 -27.71
CA LEU A 149 10.21 -40.64 -28.26
C LEU A 149 9.39 -39.35 -28.47
N VAL A 150 8.20 -39.46 -29.06
CA VAL A 150 7.32 -38.30 -29.32
C VAL A 150 6.76 -37.72 -28.03
N VAL A 151 6.18 -38.55 -27.16
CA VAL A 151 5.57 -38.11 -25.91
C VAL A 151 6.63 -37.57 -24.94
N GLY A 152 7.83 -38.14 -24.93
CA GLY A 152 8.94 -37.63 -24.13
C GLY A 152 9.39 -36.22 -24.55
N MET A 153 9.44 -35.94 -25.86
CA MET A 153 9.71 -34.58 -26.35
C MET A 153 8.62 -33.60 -25.93
N ILE A 154 7.34 -33.99 -26.07
CA ILE A 154 6.20 -33.17 -25.63
C ILE A 154 6.26 -32.94 -24.12
N ALA A 155 6.55 -33.97 -23.32
CA ALA A 155 6.65 -33.87 -21.87
C ALA A 155 7.82 -32.97 -21.42
N CYS A 156 8.95 -32.97 -22.13
CA CYS A 156 10.04 -32.03 -21.87
C CYS A 156 9.74 -30.58 -22.30
N MET A 157 8.75 -30.39 -23.18
CA MET A 157 8.25 -29.08 -23.60
C MET A 157 7.00 -28.63 -22.81
N ALA A 158 6.47 -29.49 -21.93
CA ALA A 158 5.26 -29.23 -21.17
C ALA A 158 5.52 -28.10 -20.15
N THR A 159 5.24 -26.87 -20.58
CA THR A 159 5.27 -25.70 -19.70
C THR A 159 3.98 -25.70 -18.88
N SER A 160 4.12 -25.55 -17.56
CA SER A 160 2.97 -25.37 -16.69
C SER A 160 2.37 -24.00 -16.97
N GLN A 161 1.12 -23.97 -17.44
CA GLN A 161 0.30 -22.76 -17.42
C GLN A 161 0.02 -22.48 -15.95
N THR A 162 0.72 -21.51 -15.36
CA THR A 162 0.27 -20.90 -14.13
C THR A 162 -1.02 -20.16 -14.47
N ASN A 163 -2.15 -20.74 -14.08
CA ASN A 163 -3.43 -20.02 -14.02
C ASN A 163 -3.29 -18.90 -13.00
N GLN A 164 -2.74 -17.77 -13.42
CA GLN A 164 -3.18 -16.49 -12.91
C GLN A 164 -3.96 -15.84 -14.05
N PRO A 165 -5.24 -15.51 -13.87
CA PRO A 165 -5.93 -14.61 -14.78
C PRO A 165 -5.34 -13.24 -14.52
N MET A 166 -4.16 -12.98 -15.06
CA MET A 166 -3.61 -11.64 -15.15
C MET A 166 -3.47 -11.40 -16.64
N SER A 167 -4.08 -10.32 -17.11
CA SER A 167 -3.63 -9.68 -18.33
C SER A 167 -2.09 -9.72 -18.34
N SER A 168 -1.48 -10.06 -19.46
CA SER A 168 0.00 -10.06 -19.59
C SER A 168 0.62 -8.69 -19.30
N PHE A 169 -0.23 -7.68 -19.12
CA PHE A 169 0.07 -6.31 -18.79
C PHE A 169 -0.95 -5.76 -17.79
N TRP A 170 -0.51 -4.95 -16.82
CA TRP A 170 -1.34 -4.03 -16.06
C TRP A 170 -1.64 -2.79 -16.90
N THR A 171 -2.78 -2.15 -16.68
CA THR A 171 -3.04 -0.79 -17.17
C THR A 171 -3.17 0.08 -15.94
N THR A 172 -2.11 0.79 -15.58
CA THR A 172 -2.03 1.44 -14.26
C THR A 172 -1.17 2.71 -14.33
N PRO A 173 -1.48 3.75 -13.54
CA PRO A 173 -0.70 4.99 -13.54
C PRO A 173 0.62 4.87 -12.77
N ALA A 174 0.72 3.92 -11.83
CA ALA A 174 1.91 3.69 -11.01
C ALA A 174 2.08 2.21 -10.68
N TYR A 175 3.31 1.74 -10.62
CA TYR A 175 3.60 0.34 -10.39
C TYR A 175 4.96 0.12 -9.73
N LEU A 176 5.11 -1.06 -9.12
CA LEU A 176 6.31 -1.48 -8.44
C LEU A 176 7.01 -2.59 -9.21
N LEU A 177 8.34 -2.54 -9.29
CA LEU A 177 9.19 -3.56 -9.90
C LEU A 177 10.14 -4.15 -8.87
N ASN A 178 10.14 -5.47 -8.73
CA ASN A 178 11.23 -6.16 -8.04
C ASN A 178 12.45 -6.27 -8.97
N SER A 179 13.36 -5.31 -8.90
CA SER A 179 14.63 -5.35 -9.65
C SER A 179 15.74 -6.05 -8.87
N THR A 180 15.43 -6.67 -7.73
CA THR A 180 16.41 -7.52 -7.03
C THR A 180 16.54 -8.87 -7.73
N GLY A 181 17.65 -9.57 -7.48
CA GLY A 181 17.86 -10.93 -7.99
C GLY A 181 17.17 -12.02 -7.16
N ALA A 182 16.34 -11.66 -6.18
CA ALA A 182 15.69 -12.57 -5.24
C ALA A 182 14.18 -12.26 -5.12
N ALA A 183 13.40 -13.23 -4.63
CA ALA A 183 12.00 -13.00 -4.33
C ALA A 183 11.84 -12.10 -3.09
N LEU A 184 10.80 -11.27 -3.09
CA LEU A 184 10.47 -10.32 -2.03
C LEU A 184 8.99 -10.41 -1.67
N ASP A 185 8.69 -10.44 -0.38
CA ASP A 185 7.33 -10.18 0.09
C ASP A 185 7.17 -8.68 0.33
N VAL A 186 6.16 -8.09 -0.30
CA VAL A 186 5.83 -6.68 -0.19
C VAL A 186 4.39 -6.52 0.28
N ARG A 187 4.16 -5.52 1.12
CA ARG A 187 2.84 -5.12 1.59
C ARG A 187 2.55 -3.71 1.11
N ILE A 188 1.42 -3.51 0.45
CA ILE A 188 0.95 -2.23 -0.08
C ILE A 188 -0.30 -1.83 0.71
N ARG A 189 -0.27 -0.67 1.36
CA ARG A 189 -1.35 -0.17 2.24
C ARG A 189 -1.80 1.20 1.77
N TYR A 190 -3.08 1.51 1.91
CA TYR A 190 -3.68 2.76 1.44
C TYR A 190 -4.15 3.62 2.60
N TYR A 191 -4.14 4.93 2.41
CA TYR A 191 -4.73 5.87 3.35
C TYR A 191 -6.25 5.77 3.26
N ASP A 192 -6.89 5.67 4.41
CA ASP A 192 -8.33 5.49 4.55
C ASP A 192 -8.93 6.76 5.16
N GLY A 193 -9.12 7.76 4.29
CA GLY A 193 -9.60 9.11 4.62
C GLY A 193 -9.49 10.09 3.45
N GLU A 194 -9.86 11.35 3.69
CA GLU A 194 -9.75 12.43 2.70
C GLU A 194 -8.36 13.08 2.72
N LEU A 195 -7.87 13.50 1.54
CA LEU A 195 -6.57 14.16 1.37
C LEU A 195 -6.68 15.40 0.49
N ASP A 196 -6.12 16.51 0.96
CA ASP A 196 -5.84 17.68 0.15
C ASP A 196 -4.54 17.43 -0.64
N CYS A 197 -4.71 16.90 -1.85
CA CYS A 197 -3.63 16.50 -2.73
C CYS A 197 -2.66 17.63 -3.11
N GLU A 198 -3.18 18.85 -3.29
CA GLU A 198 -2.38 20.00 -3.69
C GLU A 198 -1.54 20.51 -2.52
N ALA A 199 -2.14 20.59 -1.33
CA ALA A 199 -1.46 21.09 -0.14
C ALA A 199 -0.48 20.08 0.47
N ILE A 200 -0.79 18.78 0.45
CA ILE A 200 0.12 17.74 0.95
C ILE A 200 1.33 17.58 0.03
N GLY A 201 1.08 17.37 -1.27
CA GLY A 201 2.11 17.15 -2.28
C GLY A 201 3.28 16.29 -1.79
N ASP A 202 4.49 16.83 -1.97
CA ASP A 202 5.73 16.14 -1.61
C ASP A 202 5.96 16.04 -0.08
N ASN A 203 5.09 16.64 0.75
CA ASN A 203 5.12 16.54 2.21
C ASN A 203 4.37 15.30 2.75
N ALA A 204 3.81 14.47 1.86
CA ALA A 204 3.06 13.25 2.18
C ALA A 204 3.68 12.37 3.29
N ALA A 205 4.99 12.11 3.21
CA ALA A 205 5.64 11.27 4.22
C ALA A 205 5.68 11.95 5.59
N HIS A 206 5.82 13.27 5.66
CA HIS A 206 5.70 14.00 6.92
C HIS A 206 4.27 14.03 7.43
N ALA A 207 3.31 14.23 6.52
CA ALA A 207 1.90 14.32 6.84
C ALA A 207 1.35 13.03 7.45
N LEU A 208 1.74 11.86 6.94
CA LEU A 208 1.09 10.60 7.30
C LEU A 208 2.06 9.63 7.98
N ALA A 209 1.64 9.10 9.13
CA ALA A 209 2.33 8.00 9.79
C ALA A 209 1.84 6.65 9.25
N PRO A 210 2.63 5.57 9.39
CA PRO A 210 2.22 4.22 9.00
C PRO A 210 0.93 3.70 9.67
N SER A 211 0.55 4.26 10.83
CA SER A 211 -0.70 3.97 11.52
C SER A 211 -1.95 4.54 10.84
N ALA A 212 -1.78 5.52 9.95
CA ALA A 212 -2.87 6.14 9.20
C ALA A 212 -3.33 5.30 7.99
N PHE A 213 -2.55 4.27 7.63
CA PHE A 213 -2.84 3.39 6.50
C PHE A 213 -3.57 2.13 6.97
N GLY A 214 -4.52 1.63 6.19
CA GLY A 214 -5.25 0.40 6.48
C GLY A 214 -4.38 -0.87 6.43
N GLU A 215 -4.98 -2.06 6.58
CA GLU A 215 -4.22 -3.33 6.55
C GLU A 215 -3.54 -3.59 5.20
N GLY A 216 -4.15 -3.20 4.08
CA GLY A 216 -3.55 -3.37 2.75
C GLY A 216 -3.34 -4.82 2.31
N VAL A 217 -2.68 -5.00 1.17
CA VAL A 217 -2.54 -6.26 0.44
C VAL A 217 -1.09 -6.71 0.43
N ARG A 218 -0.84 -8.03 0.42
CA ARG A 218 0.50 -8.62 0.33
C ARG A 218 0.72 -9.28 -1.02
N PHE A 219 1.88 -9.04 -1.61
CA PHE A 219 2.33 -9.68 -2.84
C PHE A 219 3.66 -10.39 -2.62
N HIS A 220 3.78 -11.58 -3.20
CA HIS A 220 5.03 -12.28 -3.34
C HIS A 220 5.59 -11.97 -4.74
N LEU A 221 6.64 -11.16 -4.80
CA LEU A 221 7.22 -10.68 -6.04
C LEU A 221 8.55 -11.35 -6.32
N GLU A 222 8.61 -12.06 -7.43
CA GLU A 222 9.83 -12.70 -7.91
C GLU A 222 10.69 -11.69 -8.67
N ALA A 223 11.96 -12.04 -8.89
CA ALA A 223 12.89 -11.17 -9.61
C ALA A 223 12.32 -10.81 -11.01
N GLY A 224 12.21 -9.51 -11.29
CA GLY A 224 11.66 -8.95 -12.52
C GLY A 224 10.14 -8.81 -12.56
N GLN A 225 9.40 -9.26 -11.54
CA GLN A 225 7.94 -9.10 -11.53
C GLN A 225 7.49 -7.68 -11.18
N THR A 226 6.33 -7.30 -11.72
CA THR A 226 5.67 -6.03 -11.45
C THR A 226 4.31 -6.22 -10.80
N VAL A 227 3.88 -5.23 -10.03
CA VAL A 227 2.52 -5.14 -9.48
C VAL A 227 2.06 -3.68 -9.56
N PRO A 228 0.78 -3.40 -9.85
CA PRO A 228 0.26 -2.05 -9.77
C PRO A 228 0.40 -1.46 -8.36
N LEU A 229 0.38 -0.13 -8.27
CA LEU A 229 0.33 0.60 -7.00
C LEU A 229 -1.02 1.30 -6.80
N SER A 230 -1.74 1.63 -7.87
CA SER A 230 -3.07 2.23 -7.75
C SER A 230 -4.03 1.27 -7.05
N GLN A 231 -4.83 1.80 -6.11
CA GLN A 231 -5.73 0.98 -5.30
C GLN A 231 -6.70 0.11 -6.12
N PRO A 232 -7.47 0.65 -7.10
CA PRO A 232 -8.37 -0.17 -7.92
C PRO A 232 -7.63 -1.31 -8.62
N ASP A 233 -6.46 -1.03 -9.20
CA ASP A 233 -5.67 -2.02 -9.96
C ASP A 233 -5.05 -3.09 -9.05
N VAL A 234 -4.68 -2.73 -7.82
CA VAL A 234 -4.17 -3.67 -6.82
C VAL A 234 -5.25 -4.64 -6.37
N LEU A 235 -6.49 -4.17 -6.18
CA LEU A 235 -7.61 -5.04 -5.85
C LEU A 235 -7.94 -5.99 -7.01
N GLU A 236 -7.96 -5.50 -8.25
CA GLU A 236 -8.10 -6.34 -9.44
C GLU A 236 -7.01 -7.42 -9.52
N ALA A 237 -5.75 -7.06 -9.22
CA ALA A 237 -4.62 -7.99 -9.21
C ALA A 237 -4.77 -9.11 -8.15
N THR A 238 -5.61 -8.94 -7.12
CA THR A 238 -5.90 -10.00 -6.13
C THR A 238 -7.04 -10.93 -6.55
N GLY A 239 -7.74 -10.63 -7.63
CA GLY A 239 -8.93 -11.36 -8.07
C GLY A 239 -10.20 -11.01 -7.31
N GLU A 240 -10.21 -9.88 -6.58
CA GLU A 240 -11.40 -9.30 -5.98
C GLU A 240 -12.11 -8.42 -7.04
N GLU A 241 -13.32 -8.82 -7.47
CA GLU A 241 -14.16 -7.99 -8.33
C GLU A 241 -14.75 -6.84 -7.51
N ASN A 242 -14.51 -5.60 -7.91
CA ASN A 242 -15.14 -4.42 -7.31
C ASN A 242 -16.26 -3.90 -8.22
N GLU A 243 -17.49 -3.84 -7.71
CA GLU A 243 -18.65 -3.22 -8.38
C GLU A 243 -18.71 -1.69 -8.19
N GLU A 244 -17.91 -1.12 -7.29
CA GLU A 244 -17.84 0.34 -7.09
C GLU A 244 -16.58 0.94 -7.75
N VAL A 245 -16.78 1.58 -8.89
CA VAL A 245 -15.80 2.48 -9.51
C VAL A 245 -15.73 3.74 -8.65
N ILE A 246 -14.86 3.74 -7.64
CA ILE A 246 -14.49 4.96 -6.93
C ILE A 246 -13.74 5.83 -7.95
N PRO A 247 -14.19 7.07 -8.24
CA PRO A 247 -13.50 7.93 -9.19
C PRO A 247 -12.04 8.10 -8.77
N SER A 248 -11.11 7.91 -9.70
CA SER A 248 -9.67 8.04 -9.45
C SER A 248 -9.40 9.37 -8.74
N PRO A 249 -8.83 9.34 -7.53
CA PRO A 249 -8.57 10.56 -6.79
C PRO A 249 -7.54 11.41 -7.56
N GLN A 250 -7.57 12.74 -7.37
CA GLN A 250 -6.62 13.67 -8.03
C GLN A 250 -5.15 13.31 -7.75
N CYS A 251 -4.92 12.64 -6.62
CA CYS A 251 -3.67 12.00 -6.24
C CYS A 251 -3.94 10.70 -5.50
N GLU A 252 -2.96 9.80 -5.50
CA GLU A 252 -2.99 8.57 -4.70
C GLU A 252 -1.77 8.48 -3.79
N ILE A 253 -1.92 7.73 -2.71
CA ILE A 253 -0.86 7.49 -1.74
C ILE A 253 -0.88 6.03 -1.29
N ALA A 254 0.30 5.42 -1.28
CA ALA A 254 0.50 4.06 -0.84
C ALA A 254 1.69 3.96 0.09
N LEU A 255 1.54 3.19 1.16
CA LEU A 255 2.62 2.78 2.03
C LEU A 255 3.10 1.39 1.63
N ILE A 256 4.38 1.31 1.24
CA ILE A 256 5.06 0.10 0.82
C ILE A 256 5.94 -0.39 1.97
N GLN A 257 5.79 -1.67 2.32
CA GLN A 257 6.56 -2.31 3.40
C GLN A 257 7.13 -3.65 2.93
N SER A 258 8.31 -3.99 3.43
CA SER A 258 8.93 -5.30 3.30
C SER A 258 9.85 -5.51 4.51
N ASP A 259 10.10 -6.76 4.92
CA ASP A 259 10.91 -7.07 6.10
C ASP A 259 12.35 -6.52 6.01
N ALA A 260 12.86 -6.35 4.79
CA ALA A 260 14.21 -5.90 4.52
C ALA A 260 14.35 -4.38 4.25
N MET A 261 13.26 -3.60 4.35
CA MET A 261 13.27 -2.17 4.05
C MET A 261 12.47 -1.32 5.05
N PRO A 262 12.84 -0.05 5.27
CA PRO A 262 12.00 0.88 6.00
C PRO A 262 10.66 1.10 5.27
N SER A 263 9.62 1.38 6.05
CA SER A 263 8.32 1.80 5.52
C SER A 263 8.50 3.01 4.61
N THR A 264 8.00 2.91 3.38
CA THR A 264 8.20 3.91 2.35
C THR A 264 6.85 4.38 1.83
N ILE A 265 6.59 5.69 1.92
CA ILE A 265 5.34 6.30 1.43
C ILE A 265 5.58 6.80 0.01
N VAL A 266 4.76 6.32 -0.91
CA VAL A 266 4.74 6.70 -2.32
C VAL A 266 3.49 7.52 -2.57
N TRP A 267 3.66 8.70 -3.16
CA TRP A 267 2.59 9.61 -3.53
C TRP A 267 2.74 10.01 -4.99
N TRP A 268 1.65 10.09 -5.73
CA TRP A 268 1.64 10.56 -7.11
C TRP A 268 0.34 11.27 -7.44
N SER A 269 0.38 12.17 -8.41
CA SER A 269 -0.81 12.88 -8.90
C SER A 269 -0.76 13.05 -10.40
N ASN A 270 -1.93 13.01 -11.05
CA ASN A 270 -2.07 13.26 -12.49
C ASN A 270 -1.18 12.39 -13.40
N LEU A 271 -0.89 11.16 -13.00
CA LEU A 271 -0.21 10.20 -13.86
C LEU A 271 -1.22 9.56 -14.82
N SER A 272 -0.81 9.36 -16.07
CA SER A 272 -1.60 8.64 -17.07
C SER A 272 -1.32 7.15 -17.01
N ASP A 273 -2.32 6.34 -17.32
CA ASP A 273 -2.17 4.89 -17.34
C ASP A 273 -1.15 4.43 -18.38
N VAL A 274 -0.32 3.47 -17.97
CA VAL A 274 0.67 2.82 -18.82
C VAL A 274 0.37 1.32 -18.86
N SER A 275 0.58 0.70 -20.03
CA SER A 275 0.50 -0.74 -20.19
C SER A 275 1.82 -1.38 -19.73
N VAL A 276 1.81 -1.97 -18.53
CA VAL A 276 3.01 -2.46 -17.82
C VAL A 276 3.05 -3.98 -17.85
N PRO A 277 4.06 -4.64 -18.44
CA PRO A 277 4.15 -6.10 -18.41
C PRO A 277 4.23 -6.64 -16.98
N THR A 278 3.58 -7.76 -16.69
CA THR A 278 3.61 -8.42 -15.36
C THR A 278 5.01 -8.91 -14.95
N ALA A 279 5.93 -9.02 -15.93
CA ALA A 279 7.35 -9.24 -15.72
C ALA A 279 8.18 -8.44 -16.72
N VAL A 280 9.21 -7.75 -16.23
CA VAL A 280 10.12 -6.91 -17.01
C VAL A 280 11.56 -7.27 -16.64
N VAL A 281 12.41 -7.47 -17.64
CA VAL A 281 13.85 -7.61 -17.39
C VAL A 281 14.43 -6.21 -17.15
N PRO A 282 15.14 -5.94 -16.04
CA PRO A 282 15.62 -4.59 -15.72
C PRO A 282 16.44 -3.93 -16.83
N SER A 283 17.20 -4.70 -17.63
CA SER A 283 17.95 -4.18 -18.78
C SER A 283 17.09 -3.72 -19.95
N GLU A 284 15.83 -4.15 -20.03
CA GLU A 284 14.90 -3.71 -21.08
C GLU A 284 14.34 -2.31 -20.80
N LEU A 285 14.34 -1.86 -19.53
CA LEU A 285 13.89 -0.52 -19.15
C LEU A 285 14.70 0.59 -19.81
N GLU A 286 15.98 0.36 -20.10
CA GLU A 286 16.84 1.32 -20.80
C GLU A 286 16.31 1.65 -22.21
N ASN A 287 15.62 0.71 -22.85
CA ASN A 287 15.08 0.83 -24.20
C ASN A 287 13.57 1.13 -24.21
N ARG A 288 12.95 1.29 -23.04
CA ARG A 288 11.50 1.48 -22.85
C ARG A 288 11.23 2.67 -21.94
N PRO A 289 11.46 3.91 -22.42
CA PRO A 289 11.25 5.12 -21.61
C PRO A 289 9.78 5.31 -21.21
N ASP A 290 8.84 4.73 -21.96
CA ASP A 290 7.41 4.67 -21.65
C ASP A 290 7.13 3.94 -20.33
N LEU A 291 7.90 2.88 -20.03
CA LEU A 291 7.77 2.13 -18.78
C LEU A 291 8.41 2.85 -17.59
N LEU A 292 9.18 3.91 -17.79
CA LEU A 292 9.75 4.64 -16.66
C LEU A 292 8.71 5.52 -15.97
N VAL A 293 7.59 5.85 -16.62
CA VAL A 293 6.51 6.61 -15.98
C VAL A 293 5.82 5.73 -14.93
N GLY A 294 5.59 6.26 -13.73
CA GLY A 294 4.92 5.53 -12.64
C GLY A 294 5.78 4.49 -11.92
N LEU A 295 7.04 4.30 -12.31
CA LEU A 295 7.87 3.18 -11.82
C LEU A 295 8.52 3.44 -10.45
N VAL A 296 8.26 2.53 -9.51
CA VAL A 296 9.00 2.38 -8.24
C VAL A 296 9.84 1.10 -8.28
N SER A 297 11.16 1.24 -8.36
CA SER A 297 12.11 0.12 -8.42
C SER A 297 12.58 -0.29 -7.02
N LEU A 298 12.31 -1.55 -6.64
CA LEU A 298 12.90 -2.18 -5.47
C LEU A 298 14.28 -2.76 -5.81
N HIS A 299 15.33 -2.25 -5.18
CA HIS A 299 16.69 -2.69 -5.44
C HIS A 299 17.55 -2.66 -4.16
N LEU A 300 18.68 -3.36 -4.21
CA LEU A 300 19.65 -3.34 -3.12
C LEU A 300 20.64 -2.18 -3.32
N GLU A 301 20.72 -1.29 -2.35
CA GLU A 301 21.74 -0.24 -2.28
C GLU A 301 22.57 -0.44 -1.01
N ASN A 302 23.88 -0.68 -1.17
CA ASN A 302 24.79 -1.01 -0.06
C ASN A 302 24.30 -2.18 0.82
N GLY A 303 23.63 -3.16 0.21
CA GLY A 303 23.08 -4.34 0.89
C GLY A 303 21.72 -4.14 1.57
N ASN A 304 21.17 -2.92 1.56
CA ASN A 304 19.85 -2.63 2.10
C ASN A 304 18.82 -2.53 0.97
N LEU A 305 17.63 -3.10 1.18
CA LEU A 305 16.54 -2.97 0.23
C LEU A 305 15.99 -1.54 0.28
N LYS A 306 15.85 -0.93 -0.89
CA LYS A 306 15.27 0.40 -1.07
C LYS A 306 14.26 0.41 -2.20
N ALA A 307 13.23 1.23 -2.02
CA ALA A 307 12.32 1.63 -3.08
C ALA A 307 12.80 2.97 -3.65
N THR A 308 12.93 3.07 -4.97
CA THR A 308 13.37 4.31 -5.61
C THR A 308 12.59 4.59 -6.89
N PRO A 309 12.05 5.80 -7.03
CA PRO A 309 11.41 6.23 -8.27
C PRO A 309 12.41 6.29 -9.42
N ARG A 310 11.99 5.87 -10.61
CA ARG A 310 12.79 6.00 -11.83
C ARG A 310 11.97 6.75 -12.89
N GLY A 311 12.57 7.75 -13.55
CA GLY A 311 12.00 8.44 -14.73
C GLY A 311 10.66 9.16 -14.53
N LEU A 312 10.35 9.54 -13.28
CA LEU A 312 9.14 10.23 -12.91
C LEU A 312 9.30 11.74 -13.11
N VAL A 313 8.35 12.35 -13.82
CA VAL A 313 8.19 13.80 -13.92
C VAL A 313 6.77 14.15 -13.45
N LYS A 314 6.73 15.07 -12.48
CA LYS A 314 5.59 15.62 -11.74
C LYS A 314 4.98 14.68 -10.68
N GLY A 315 5.40 14.93 -9.44
CA GLY A 315 4.98 14.33 -8.18
C GLY A 315 6.17 13.64 -7.50
N ASP A 316 6.74 14.22 -6.43
CA ASP A 316 7.85 13.54 -5.75
C ASP A 316 7.36 12.23 -5.14
N ILE A 317 8.01 11.14 -5.55
CA ILE A 317 7.67 9.77 -5.17
C ILE A 317 8.67 9.23 -4.15
N ALA A 318 8.15 8.38 -3.24
CA ALA A 318 8.89 7.59 -2.25
C ALA A 318 9.79 8.41 -1.31
N LYS A 319 9.18 9.05 -0.30
CA LYS A 319 9.94 9.55 0.86
C LYS A 319 9.90 8.50 1.98
N ALA A 320 11.06 8.20 2.55
CA ALA A 320 11.15 7.41 3.78
C ALA A 320 10.38 8.13 4.88
N THR A 321 9.66 7.40 5.73
CA THR A 321 8.86 8.00 6.82
C THR A 321 9.75 8.89 7.69
N PRO A 322 9.53 10.23 7.71
CA PRO A 322 10.25 11.14 8.59
C PRO A 322 9.77 11.01 10.04
N GLY A 323 10.59 11.54 10.96
CA GLY A 323 10.32 11.59 12.39
C GLY A 323 9.09 12.42 12.77
N GLU A 324 8.76 12.42 14.06
CA GLU A 324 7.62 13.15 14.63
C GLU A 324 7.71 14.65 14.38
N SER A 325 6.56 15.28 14.12
CA SER A 325 6.49 16.72 13.98
C SER A 325 6.58 17.43 15.33
N THR A 326 7.05 18.67 15.33
CA THR A 326 7.40 19.44 16.52
C THR A 326 6.87 20.87 16.44
N CYS A 327 5.65 21.11 15.91
CA CYS A 327 5.16 22.49 15.79
C CYS A 327 5.06 23.15 17.19
N PRO A 328 5.76 24.26 17.44
CA PRO A 328 6.01 24.75 18.79
C PRO A 328 4.84 25.50 19.45
N VAL A 329 3.73 25.73 18.75
CA VAL A 329 2.57 26.48 19.27
C VAL A 329 1.26 25.92 18.73
N GLN A 330 0.52 25.17 19.56
CA GLN A 330 -0.89 24.89 19.32
C GLN A 330 -1.71 25.62 20.39
N GLY A 331 -2.49 26.61 19.98
CA GLY A 331 -3.52 27.17 20.86
C GLY A 331 -4.50 26.07 21.28
N LYS A 332 -5.00 26.15 22.51
CA LYS A 332 -5.99 25.17 23.00
C LYS A 332 -7.33 25.42 22.32
N SER A 333 -8.05 24.33 22.05
CA SER A 333 -9.44 24.44 21.60
C SER A 333 -10.30 25.00 22.74
N PHE A 334 -11.24 25.89 22.40
CA PHE A 334 -12.22 26.40 23.33
C PHE A 334 -13.44 25.49 23.30
N GLN A 335 -13.84 25.01 24.48
CA GLN A 335 -14.90 24.01 24.60
C GLN A 335 -16.00 24.53 25.52
N TRP A 336 -17.24 24.16 25.20
CA TRP A 336 -18.37 24.38 26.09
C TRP A 336 -19.35 23.21 26.03
N SER A 337 -20.06 22.99 27.13
CA SER A 337 -21.05 21.92 27.23
C SER A 337 -22.26 22.20 26.33
N HIS A 338 -23.04 21.16 26.07
CA HIS A 338 -24.27 21.28 25.30
C HIS A 338 -25.23 22.29 25.96
N VAL A 339 -25.78 23.20 25.16
CA VAL A 339 -26.75 24.22 25.62
C VAL A 339 -28.14 23.58 25.69
N THR A 340 -28.73 23.52 26.88
CA THR A 340 -30.03 22.86 27.13
C THR A 340 -31.19 23.83 27.24
N PHE A 341 -30.95 25.13 27.02
CA PHE A 341 -31.92 26.20 27.14
C PHE A 341 -32.07 26.94 25.80
N ALA A 342 -33.23 27.55 25.59
CA ALA A 342 -33.50 28.37 24.42
C ALA A 342 -32.86 29.77 24.55
N ASP A 343 -32.54 30.38 23.41
CA ASP A 343 -32.11 31.77 23.31
C ASP A 343 -33.09 32.71 24.05
N GLY A 344 -32.55 33.70 24.74
CA GLY A 344 -33.35 34.65 25.52
C GLY A 344 -32.56 35.37 26.61
N ASP A 345 -33.30 36.06 27.49
CA ASP A 345 -32.72 36.78 28.62
C ASP A 345 -32.66 35.86 29.85
N LEU A 346 -31.44 35.65 30.35
CA LEU A 346 -31.15 34.84 31.53
C LEU A 346 -30.37 35.66 32.56
N THR A 347 -30.57 35.36 33.83
CA THR A 347 -29.79 35.91 34.94
C THR A 347 -28.77 34.91 35.41
N VAL A 348 -27.53 35.38 35.61
CA VAL A 348 -26.43 34.57 36.16
C VAL A 348 -26.69 34.33 37.64
N VAL A 349 -26.72 33.07 38.07
CA VAL A 349 -26.90 32.70 39.50
C VAL A 349 -25.59 32.24 40.14
N SER A 350 -24.70 31.63 39.37
CA SER A 350 -23.39 31.18 39.84
C SER A 350 -22.33 31.23 38.75
N VAL A 351 -21.07 31.40 39.16
CA VAL A 351 -19.88 31.32 38.30
C VAL A 351 -18.80 30.63 39.12
N ASP A 352 -18.65 29.32 38.90
CA ASP A 352 -17.82 28.45 39.71
C ASP A 352 -16.63 27.92 38.90
N ASN A 353 -15.41 28.11 39.39
CA ASN A 353 -14.22 27.54 38.75
C ASN A 353 -14.06 26.07 39.13
N LEU A 354 -13.99 25.21 38.11
CA LEU A 354 -13.86 23.77 38.26
C LEU A 354 -12.39 23.34 38.35
N PRO A 355 -12.09 22.18 38.98
CA PRO A 355 -10.71 21.70 39.15
C PRO A 355 -9.97 21.36 37.85
N ASP A 356 -10.71 21.11 36.76
CA ASP A 356 -10.18 20.85 35.42
C ASP A 356 -9.78 22.14 34.66
N GLY A 357 -10.00 23.30 35.27
CA GLY A 357 -9.71 24.61 34.69
C GLY A 357 -10.85 25.21 33.87
N CYS A 358 -12.02 24.57 33.80
CA CYS A 358 -13.22 25.14 33.19
C CYS A 358 -14.03 25.96 34.22
N THR A 359 -14.99 26.75 33.74
CA THR A 359 -15.90 27.54 34.57
C THR A 359 -17.33 27.06 34.36
N GLU A 360 -18.02 26.65 35.42
CA GLU A 360 -19.46 26.36 35.40
C GLU A 360 -20.25 27.64 35.64
N VAL A 361 -21.18 27.95 34.75
CA VAL A 361 -22.07 29.10 34.85
C VAL A 361 -23.50 28.60 35.05
N GLY A 362 -24.10 28.98 36.17
CA GLY A 362 -25.52 28.75 36.45
C GLY A 362 -26.37 29.90 35.91
N LEU A 363 -27.44 29.58 35.19
CA LEU A 363 -28.33 30.51 34.53
C LEU A 363 -29.79 30.17 34.84
N VAL A 364 -30.64 31.18 35.02
CA VAL A 364 -32.09 31.03 35.17
C VAL A 364 -32.81 32.03 34.26
N TYR A 365 -33.99 31.66 33.75
CA TYR A 365 -34.80 32.58 32.96
C TYR A 365 -35.35 33.72 33.82
N GLY A 366 -35.42 34.93 33.25
CA GLY A 366 -35.98 36.10 33.91
C GLY A 366 -35.01 36.78 34.88
N ASP A 367 -35.53 37.43 35.92
CA ASP A 367 -34.77 38.28 36.86
C ASP A 367 -34.09 37.50 38.01
N GLY A 368 -34.18 36.17 37.98
CA GLY A 368 -33.59 35.29 39.00
C GLY A 368 -34.20 35.42 40.40
N MET A 369 -35.37 36.06 40.54
CA MET A 369 -36.05 36.19 41.84
C MET A 369 -37.00 35.03 42.16
N ASP A 370 -37.31 34.14 41.20
CA ASP A 370 -38.11 32.94 41.45
C ASP A 370 -37.21 31.81 42.01
N PRO A 371 -37.35 31.44 43.29
CA PRO A 371 -36.56 30.36 43.88
C PRO A 371 -36.89 28.97 43.34
N ASN A 372 -37.95 28.83 42.52
CA ASN A 372 -38.32 27.58 41.85
C ASN A 372 -37.95 27.57 40.36
N ALA A 373 -37.25 28.59 39.85
CA ALA A 373 -36.80 28.59 38.47
C ALA A 373 -35.82 27.43 38.23
N ASP A 374 -35.99 26.74 37.10
CA ASP A 374 -35.06 25.69 36.68
C ASP A 374 -33.69 26.31 36.37
N GLU A 375 -32.67 25.89 37.12
CA GLU A 375 -31.28 26.29 36.90
C GLU A 375 -30.68 25.51 35.73
N HIS A 376 -30.22 26.22 34.72
CA HIS A 376 -29.45 25.70 33.61
C HIS A 376 -27.97 25.88 33.86
N ARG A 377 -27.17 24.83 33.63
CA ARG A 377 -25.73 24.86 33.82
C ARG A 377 -25.00 24.71 32.51
N ILE A 378 -23.97 25.53 32.33
CA ILE A 378 -23.07 25.45 31.19
C ILE A 378 -21.62 25.49 31.67
N SER A 379 -20.82 24.53 31.22
CA SER A 379 -19.38 24.50 31.50
C SER A 379 -18.64 25.16 30.34
N LEU A 380 -17.77 26.12 30.64
CA LEU A 380 -16.96 26.89 29.70
C LEU A 380 -15.48 26.61 29.95
N CYS A 381 -14.81 25.94 29.01
CA CYS A 381 -13.38 25.67 29.05
C CYS A 381 -12.64 26.70 28.19
N ILE A 382 -12.53 27.91 28.72
CA ILE A 382 -11.91 29.08 28.09
C ILE A 382 -10.89 29.72 29.04
N PRO A 383 -9.99 30.61 28.56
CA PRO A 383 -9.02 31.26 29.44
C PRO A 383 -9.69 31.99 30.62
N ALA A 384 -9.09 31.89 31.80
CA ALA A 384 -9.61 32.51 33.01
C ALA A 384 -9.74 34.03 32.85
N GLY A 385 -10.84 34.60 33.34
CA GLY A 385 -11.11 36.04 33.27
C GLY A 385 -11.67 36.53 31.93
N VAL A 386 -11.95 35.63 30.98
CA VAL A 386 -12.67 35.98 29.74
C VAL A 386 -14.16 36.14 29.99
N PHE A 387 -14.77 35.23 30.77
CA PHE A 387 -16.14 35.38 31.22
C PHE A 387 -16.19 36.30 32.45
N THR A 388 -16.63 37.53 32.27
CA THR A 388 -16.57 38.59 33.32
C THR A 388 -17.93 38.91 33.95
N PHE A 389 -19.01 38.27 33.51
CA PHE A 389 -20.34 38.45 34.09
C PHE A 389 -20.38 37.93 35.53
N GLN A 390 -21.17 38.60 36.38
CA GLN A 390 -21.27 38.29 37.80
C GLN A 390 -22.66 37.78 38.17
N PRO A 391 -22.78 36.98 39.26
CA PRO A 391 -24.08 36.60 39.79
C PRO A 391 -24.99 37.82 40.02
N GLY A 392 -26.24 37.74 39.56
CA GLY A 392 -27.23 38.81 39.58
C GLY A 392 -27.26 39.69 38.32
N GLU A 393 -26.33 39.53 37.38
CA GLU A 393 -26.40 40.21 36.09
C GLU A 393 -27.38 39.48 35.14
N THR A 394 -28.28 40.24 34.51
CA THR A 394 -29.11 39.76 33.40
C THR A 394 -28.38 39.96 32.08
N LEU A 395 -28.33 38.91 31.27
CA LEU A 395 -27.68 38.87 29.98
C LEU A 395 -28.59 38.16 28.97
N SER A 396 -28.47 38.55 27.71
CA SER A 396 -29.06 37.81 26.60
C SER A 396 -28.08 36.73 26.16
N VAL A 397 -28.60 35.54 25.89
CA VAL A 397 -27.83 34.39 25.38
C VAL A 397 -28.37 33.96 24.03
N SER A 398 -27.46 33.64 23.12
CA SER A 398 -27.78 32.93 21.88
C SER A 398 -26.79 31.82 21.62
N SER A 399 -27.30 30.68 21.15
CA SER A 399 -26.49 29.53 20.78
C SER A 399 -26.90 28.98 19.43
N THR A 400 -25.92 28.79 18.54
CA THR A 400 -26.10 28.08 17.28
C THR A 400 -25.36 26.74 17.38
N PRO A 401 -26.07 25.58 17.39
CA PRO A 401 -25.42 24.28 17.36
C PRO A 401 -25.00 23.90 15.94
N GLY A 402 -24.11 22.92 15.82
CA GLY A 402 -23.64 22.42 14.52
C GLY A 402 -22.14 22.13 14.53
N GLU A 403 -21.61 21.84 13.34
CA GLU A 403 -20.17 21.68 13.10
C GLU A 403 -19.45 23.02 13.29
N SER A 404 -20.00 24.07 12.68
CA SER A 404 -19.78 25.45 13.11
C SER A 404 -20.79 25.80 14.18
N ARG A 405 -20.30 26.13 15.38
CA ARG A 405 -21.16 26.48 16.53
C ARG A 405 -20.72 27.77 17.20
N THR A 406 -21.70 28.48 17.72
CA THR A 406 -21.50 29.76 18.40
C THR A 406 -22.24 29.79 19.72
N LEU A 407 -21.68 30.47 20.70
CA LEU A 407 -22.33 30.77 21.97
C LEU A 407 -21.99 32.20 22.35
N ALA A 408 -23.00 33.05 22.45
CA ALA A 408 -22.84 34.47 22.75
C ALA A 408 -23.61 34.86 24.00
N PHE A 409 -22.95 35.63 24.86
CA PHE A 409 -23.49 36.27 26.05
C PHE A 409 -23.31 37.78 25.88
N TRP A 410 -24.37 38.57 26.04
CA TRP A 410 -24.24 40.02 25.98
C TRP A 410 -25.20 40.75 26.92
N SER A 411 -24.78 41.94 27.35
CA SER A 411 -25.57 42.92 28.07
C SER A 411 -25.53 44.26 27.33
N ALA A 412 -26.04 45.31 27.95
CA ALA A 412 -25.97 46.66 27.38
C ALA A 412 -24.53 47.18 27.22
N THR A 413 -23.57 46.67 28.00
CA THR A 413 -22.19 47.20 28.07
C THR A 413 -21.13 46.18 27.67
N LYS A 414 -21.35 44.88 27.88
CA LYS A 414 -20.33 43.84 27.68
C LYS A 414 -20.86 42.73 26.79
N SER A 415 -19.99 42.08 26.02
CA SER A 415 -20.31 40.84 25.33
C SER A 415 -19.13 39.88 25.31
N VAL A 416 -19.43 38.59 25.40
CA VAL A 416 -18.48 37.48 25.21
C VAL A 416 -19.11 36.50 24.22
N SER A 417 -18.49 36.36 23.06
CA SER A 417 -18.95 35.45 22.00
C SER A 417 -17.88 34.42 21.71
N LEU A 418 -18.22 33.15 21.86
CA LEU A 418 -17.39 31.99 21.59
C LEU A 418 -17.77 31.43 20.22
N TYR A 419 -16.76 31.13 19.42
CA TYR A 419 -16.90 30.57 18.08
C TYR A 419 -16.02 29.34 17.96
N SER A 420 -16.59 28.27 17.39
CA SER A 420 -15.88 27.07 16.93
C SER A 420 -16.36 26.86 15.50
N MET A 421 -15.58 27.36 14.54
CA MET A 421 -15.96 27.44 13.13
C MET A 421 -15.21 26.38 12.34
N SER A 422 -15.91 25.76 11.39
CA SER A 422 -15.34 24.96 10.32
C SER A 422 -15.79 25.49 8.97
N SER A 423 -14.92 25.44 7.98
CA SER A 423 -15.26 25.77 6.61
C SER A 423 -14.48 24.89 5.65
N GLY A 424 -14.97 24.76 4.43
CA GLY A 424 -14.17 24.14 3.36
C GLY A 424 -12.86 24.91 3.10
N PRO A 425 -11.99 24.38 2.20
CA PRO A 425 -10.67 24.95 1.93
C PRO A 425 -10.67 26.43 1.50
N GLU A 426 -11.68 26.86 0.76
CA GLU A 426 -11.86 28.25 0.29
C GLU A 426 -12.80 29.08 1.18
N GLY A 427 -13.22 28.53 2.32
CA GLY A 427 -14.22 29.15 3.19
C GLY A 427 -13.66 30.23 4.10
N GLU A 428 -14.52 31.19 4.47
CA GLU A 428 -14.18 32.26 5.41
C GLU A 428 -14.63 31.87 6.83
N LEU A 429 -13.68 31.80 7.78
CA LEU A 429 -13.99 31.51 9.19
C LEU A 429 -14.28 32.78 10.03
N TRP A 430 -13.86 33.94 9.53
CA TRP A 430 -14.03 35.23 10.17
C TRP A 430 -14.26 36.31 9.10
N PRO A 431 -15.34 37.11 9.17
CA PRO A 431 -15.65 38.16 8.20
C PRO A 431 -14.55 39.23 8.07
N ASN A 432 -14.05 39.43 6.85
CA ASN A 432 -12.96 40.34 6.52
C ASN A 432 -11.64 39.98 7.22
N ALA A 433 -11.30 38.70 7.33
CA ALA A 433 -9.98 38.28 7.77
C ALA A 433 -9.43 37.17 6.89
N THR A 434 -8.11 37.14 6.73
CA THR A 434 -7.43 36.07 6.02
C THR A 434 -6.75 35.14 7.01
N PHE A 435 -6.65 33.86 6.66
CA PHE A 435 -5.86 32.90 7.41
C PHE A 435 -4.64 32.53 6.59
N ASN A 436 -3.47 32.67 7.21
CA ASN A 436 -2.20 32.33 6.58
C ASN A 436 -1.55 31.17 7.33
N THR A 437 -0.89 30.28 6.61
CA THR A 437 -0.11 29.21 7.21
C THR A 437 1.01 29.78 8.08
N VAL A 438 1.19 29.18 9.26
CA VAL A 438 2.36 29.44 10.09
C VAL A 438 3.55 28.74 9.43
N ASP A 439 4.76 29.31 9.54
CA ASP A 439 6.01 28.67 9.13
C ASP A 439 6.31 27.45 10.01
N CYS A 440 5.64 26.34 9.70
CA CYS A 440 5.77 25.05 10.33
C CYS A 440 5.25 23.97 9.37
N ASN A 441 5.76 22.75 9.52
CA ASN A 441 5.46 21.67 8.59
C ASN A 441 4.15 20.93 8.90
N GLY A 442 3.34 21.39 9.86
CA GLY A 442 2.10 20.74 10.31
C GLY A 442 2.34 19.61 11.33
N ASP A 443 1.29 19.13 11.99
CA ASP A 443 1.36 18.06 12.99
C ASP A 443 0.47 16.87 12.62
N ARG A 444 1.00 15.66 12.85
CA ARG A 444 0.22 14.43 12.76
C ARG A 444 -0.74 14.34 13.94
N MET A 445 -1.98 13.99 13.65
CA MET A 445 -2.99 13.73 14.67
C MET A 445 -2.95 12.25 15.10
N GLU A 446 -3.30 11.97 16.35
CA GLU A 446 -3.40 10.59 16.84
C GLU A 446 -4.41 9.73 16.07
N CYS A 447 -5.47 10.36 15.54
CA CYS A 447 -6.48 9.71 14.69
C CYS A 447 -5.95 9.32 13.30
N GLY A 448 -4.73 9.71 12.94
CA GLY A 448 -4.14 9.49 11.62
C GLY A 448 -4.41 10.61 10.61
N GLY A 449 -5.05 11.71 11.03
CA GLY A 449 -5.18 12.93 10.24
C GLY A 449 -3.92 13.82 10.32
N PHE A 450 -3.96 14.94 9.61
CA PHE A 450 -2.86 15.90 9.53
C PHE A 450 -3.39 17.32 9.36
N SER A 451 -2.86 18.25 10.15
CA SER A 451 -3.21 19.67 10.04
C SER A 451 -2.00 20.57 10.12
N VAL A 452 -2.15 21.78 9.57
CA VAL A 452 -1.16 22.85 9.65
C VAL A 452 -1.78 24.03 10.40
N PRO A 453 -1.16 24.56 11.46
CA PRO A 453 -1.69 25.72 12.15
C PRO A 453 -1.69 26.96 11.25
N VAL A 454 -2.71 27.80 11.43
CA VAL A 454 -2.89 29.04 10.67
C VAL A 454 -3.01 30.23 11.61
N THR A 455 -2.57 31.40 11.15
CA THR A 455 -2.72 32.68 11.84
C THR A 455 -3.89 33.45 11.27
N LEU A 456 -4.65 34.12 12.13
CA LEU A 456 -5.70 35.06 11.73
C LEU A 456 -5.09 36.44 11.43
N LEU A 457 -5.41 37.01 10.27
CA LEU A 457 -5.03 38.36 9.85
C LEU A 457 -6.29 39.21 9.63
N PRO A 458 -6.66 40.04 10.62
CA PRO A 458 -7.79 40.96 10.47
C PRO A 458 -7.49 42.01 9.39
N THR A 459 -8.43 42.31 8.49
CA THR A 459 -8.25 43.40 7.49
C THR A 459 -8.03 44.78 8.11
N SER A 460 -8.60 45.02 9.29
CA SER A 460 -8.48 46.29 10.03
C SER A 460 -7.26 46.37 10.95
N GLY A 461 -6.45 45.30 11.07
CA GLY A 461 -5.32 45.21 12.00
C GLY A 461 -4.01 44.84 11.30
N SER A 462 -2.89 45.44 11.71
CA SER A 462 -1.57 45.14 11.13
C SER A 462 -0.90 43.89 11.72
N VAL A 463 -1.50 43.27 12.74
CA VAL A 463 -0.85 42.21 13.55
C VAL A 463 -1.59 40.89 13.38
N ALA A 464 -0.89 39.89 12.86
CA ALA A 464 -1.36 38.52 12.80
C ALA A 464 -1.53 37.95 14.21
N ILE A 465 -2.67 37.32 14.47
CA ILE A 465 -2.98 36.62 15.72
C ILE A 465 -2.63 35.15 15.51
N LYS A 466 -1.65 34.64 16.26
CA LYS A 466 -1.30 33.22 16.22
C LYS A 466 -2.19 32.40 17.16
N PRO A 467 -2.34 31.09 16.94
CA PRO A 467 -3.03 30.22 17.89
C PRO A 467 -2.48 30.40 19.32
N GLY A 468 -3.39 30.56 20.29
CA GLY A 468 -3.09 30.83 21.70
C GLY A 468 -2.75 32.28 22.04
N GLN A 469 -2.79 33.22 21.08
CA GLN A 469 -2.57 34.63 21.33
C GLN A 469 -3.88 35.42 21.40
N GLU A 470 -3.82 36.61 22.00
CA GLU A 470 -4.88 37.59 21.95
C GLU A 470 -4.41 38.89 21.30
N SER A 471 -5.34 39.62 20.68
CA SER A 471 -5.09 40.94 20.10
C SER A 471 -6.35 41.80 20.16
N THR A 472 -6.19 43.11 20.03
CA THR A 472 -7.30 44.04 19.92
C THR A 472 -7.50 44.42 18.46
N VAL A 473 -8.72 44.23 17.96
CA VAL A 473 -9.11 44.58 16.58
C VAL A 473 -10.21 45.64 16.59
N ASP A 474 -10.32 46.39 15.50
CA ASP A 474 -11.43 47.30 15.29
C ASP A 474 -12.67 46.51 14.85
N GLY A 475 -13.74 46.61 15.64
CA GLY A 475 -15.04 46.03 15.36
C GLY A 475 -15.97 46.95 14.60
N PRO A 476 -17.21 46.47 14.34
CA PRO A 476 -18.28 47.31 13.80
C PRO A 476 -18.46 48.57 14.66
N ASP A 477 -18.78 49.69 14.03
CA ASP A 477 -19.04 50.98 14.68
C ASP A 477 -17.87 51.58 15.48
N GLY A 478 -16.64 51.12 15.23
CA GLY A 478 -15.41 51.67 15.84
C GLY A 478 -15.17 51.22 17.29
N LYS A 479 -15.92 50.24 17.79
CA LYS A 479 -15.65 49.63 19.09
C LYS A 479 -14.40 48.76 19.00
N LYS A 480 -13.53 48.84 20.02
CA LYS A 480 -12.40 47.93 20.16
C LYS A 480 -12.91 46.58 20.65
N MET A 481 -12.56 45.51 19.94
CA MET A 481 -12.89 44.14 20.33
C MET A 481 -11.59 43.42 20.69
N ARG A 482 -11.58 42.72 21.82
CA ARG A 482 -10.49 41.82 22.19
C ARG A 482 -10.77 40.44 21.61
N VAL A 483 -9.84 39.92 20.84
CA VAL A 483 -9.95 38.65 20.13
C VAL A 483 -8.92 37.71 20.68
N LEU A 484 -9.38 36.57 21.20
CA LEU A 484 -8.52 35.48 21.64
C LEU A 484 -8.62 34.37 20.61
N LEU A 485 -7.51 34.02 19.98
CA LEU A 485 -7.46 32.90 19.05
C LEU A 485 -7.05 31.65 19.82
N GLY A 486 -7.92 30.66 19.87
CA GLY A 486 -7.64 29.36 20.45
C GLY A 486 -6.86 28.52 19.46
N ARG A 487 -7.43 27.38 19.09
CA ARG A 487 -6.91 26.56 17.98
C ARG A 487 -7.28 27.20 16.65
N ALA A 488 -6.35 27.29 15.72
CA ALA A 488 -6.65 27.62 14.33
C ALA A 488 -5.73 26.85 13.41
N GLU A 489 -6.30 26.08 12.48
CA GLU A 489 -5.58 25.13 11.63
C GLU A 489 -6.30 24.86 10.31
N GLN A 490 -5.56 24.33 9.34
CA GLN A 490 -6.07 23.76 8.12
C GLN A 490 -5.87 22.24 8.17
N VAL A 491 -6.95 21.48 8.03
CA VAL A 491 -6.94 20.01 7.96
C VAL A 491 -6.66 19.62 6.52
N LEU A 492 -5.51 18.97 6.30
CA LEU A 492 -5.04 18.53 4.99
C LEU A 492 -5.20 17.02 4.79
N ALA A 493 -5.25 16.26 5.88
CA ALA A 493 -5.65 14.84 5.85
C ALA A 493 -6.70 14.62 6.93
N ALA A 494 -7.89 14.17 6.53
CA ALA A 494 -9.02 13.97 7.42
C ALA A 494 -9.40 12.49 7.50
N ARG A 495 -9.93 12.07 8.65
CA ARG A 495 -10.44 10.71 8.89
C ARG A 495 -11.65 10.76 9.81
N ASP A 496 -12.57 9.83 9.63
CA ASP A 496 -13.74 9.67 10.49
C ASP A 496 -13.39 9.43 11.96
N ALA A 497 -12.23 8.81 12.20
CA ALA A 497 -11.70 8.56 13.54
C ALA A 497 -11.25 9.84 14.28
N CYS A 498 -11.15 10.97 13.59
CA CYS A 498 -10.78 12.25 14.20
C CYS A 498 -11.97 12.89 14.92
N GLU A 499 -11.68 13.84 15.83
CA GLU A 499 -12.71 14.58 16.56
C GLU A 499 -13.61 15.40 15.62
N PRO A 500 -14.87 15.69 16.00
CA PRO A 500 -15.79 16.47 15.17
C PRO A 500 -15.18 17.79 14.70
N GLY A 501 -15.27 18.07 13.40
CA GLY A 501 -14.64 19.21 12.71
C GLY A 501 -13.19 18.98 12.26
N ARG A 502 -12.65 17.76 12.38
CA ARG A 502 -11.41 17.28 11.72
C ARG A 502 -11.67 16.03 10.86
N GLN A 503 -12.93 15.71 10.65
CA GLN A 503 -13.39 14.55 9.88
C GLN A 503 -13.49 14.87 8.38
N SER A 504 -13.42 16.14 8.01
CA SER A 504 -13.42 16.67 6.65
C SER A 504 -12.22 17.60 6.42
N LEU A 505 -11.84 17.76 5.16
CA LEU A 505 -10.83 18.75 4.76
C LEU A 505 -11.34 20.18 4.94
N GLY A 506 -10.41 21.11 5.26
CA GLY A 506 -10.71 22.53 5.28
C GLY A 506 -10.12 23.27 6.47
N MET A 507 -10.67 24.45 6.73
CA MET A 507 -10.18 25.37 7.75
C MET A 507 -10.99 25.21 9.02
N ARG A 508 -10.32 25.32 10.17
CA ARG A 508 -10.94 25.34 11.48
C ARG A 508 -10.34 26.44 12.36
N ALA A 509 -11.19 27.14 13.08
CA ALA A 509 -10.74 28.04 14.14
C ALA A 509 -11.72 28.12 15.30
N ASP A 510 -11.15 28.10 16.50
CA ASP A 510 -11.81 28.46 17.73
C ASP A 510 -11.34 29.85 18.15
N TYR A 511 -12.27 30.76 18.37
CA TYR A 511 -11.93 32.11 18.83
C TYR A 511 -13.00 32.68 19.75
N ILE A 512 -12.58 33.64 20.58
CA ILE A 512 -13.46 34.38 21.47
C ILE A 512 -13.37 35.85 21.14
N VAL A 513 -14.51 36.51 21.05
CA VAL A 513 -14.63 37.95 20.88
C VAL A 513 -15.21 38.55 22.16
N VAL A 514 -14.47 39.46 22.76
CA VAL A 514 -14.87 40.19 23.97
C VAL A 514 -15.01 41.67 23.63
N ILE A 515 -16.13 42.26 24.04
CA ILE A 515 -16.39 43.70 23.98
C ILE A 515 -16.69 44.14 25.41
N GLU A 516 -15.97 45.17 25.88
CA GLU A 516 -16.07 45.71 27.25
C GLU A 516 -16.50 47.18 27.25
#